data_AF-A0A226BX59-F1
#
_entry.id   AF-A0A226BX59-F1
#
_cell.length_a   1.000
_cell.length_b   1.000
_cell.length_c   1.000
_cell.angle_alpha   90.00
_cell.angle_beta   90.00
_cell.angle_gamma   90.00
#
_symmetry.space_group_name_H-M   'P 1'
#
loop_
_entity.id
_entity.type
_entity.pdbx_description
1 polymer ?
#
loop_
_entity_poly.entity_id
_entity_poly.type
_entity_poly.pdbx_seq_one_letter_code
_entity_poly.pdbx_strand_id
1 'polypeptide(L)'
;MQAKMTFETSRGCWIFIHDIFQVVKVLMPTSKETILLPEEPIDRLYDELTTYFQGKPVKFTVPIAIPKSPNFTHKVLKIVSEIKWGEVKSYGDIAKIAGLP
;
A
#
# COMPACT_ATOMS: atom_id res chain seq x y z
N MET A 1 -13.62 -9.60 9.53
CA MET A 1 -14.54 -8.75 8.73
C MET A 1 -13.69 -7.70 8.04
N GLN A 2 -14.01 -7.36 6.79
CA GLN A 2 -13.28 -6.31 6.07
C GLN A 2 -14.05 -5.00 6.12
N ALA A 3 -13.31 -3.91 6.14
CA ALA A 3 -13.80 -2.55 6.02
C ALA A 3 -12.99 -1.80 4.96
N LYS A 4 -13.46 -0.61 4.62
CA LYS A 4 -12.75 0.31 3.75
C LYS A 4 -12.46 1.62 4.48
N MET A 5 -11.34 2.23 4.12
CA MET A 5 -11.02 3.61 4.45
C MET A 5 -10.82 4.37 3.15
N THR A 6 -11.52 5.48 3.01
CA THR A 6 -11.43 6.38 1.86
C THR A 6 -10.53 7.56 2.21
N PHE A 7 -9.60 7.90 1.31
CA PHE A 7 -8.65 8.99 1.49
C PHE A 7 -8.61 9.86 0.24
N GLU A 8 -9.05 11.11 0.38
CA GLU A 8 -9.06 12.09 -0.72
C GLU A 8 -7.71 12.77 -0.87
N THR A 9 -7.25 12.90 -2.12
CA THR A 9 -5.96 13.52 -2.46
C THR A 9 -6.11 14.49 -3.61
N SER A 10 -5.08 15.31 -3.86
CA SER A 10 -5.02 16.15 -5.07
C SER A 10 -5.00 15.36 -6.38
N ARG A 11 -4.76 14.04 -6.31
CA ARG A 11 -4.73 13.11 -7.45
C ARG A 11 -5.96 12.20 -7.51
N GLY A 12 -6.99 12.49 -6.72
CA GLY A 12 -8.23 11.72 -6.66
C GLY A 12 -8.39 10.91 -5.38
N CYS A 13 -9.41 10.07 -5.39
CA CYS A 13 -9.84 9.27 -4.25
C CYS A 13 -9.07 7.94 -4.19
N TRP A 14 -8.51 7.62 -3.02
CA TRP A 14 -7.84 6.36 -2.74
C TRP A 14 -8.68 5.56 -1.75
N ILE A 15 -8.88 4.27 -2.04
CA ILE A 15 -9.63 3.37 -1.16
C ILE A 15 -8.71 2.27 -0.66
N PHE A 16 -8.64 2.13 0.66
CA PHE A 16 -7.86 1.13 1.37
C PHE A 16 -8.82 0.11 1.95
N ILE A 17 -8.78 -1.13 1.47
CA ILE A 17 -9.53 -2.24 2.05
C ILE A 17 -8.63 -2.89 3.10
N HIS A 18 -9.16 -3.10 4.30
CA HIS A 18 -8.41 -3.65 5.42
C HIS A 18 -9.25 -4.61 6.26
N ASP A 19 -8.57 -5.37 7.09
CA ASP A 19 -9.16 -6.05 8.24
C ASP A 19 -8.61 -5.42 9.53
N ILE A 20 -8.85 -6.07 10.67
CA ILE A 20 -8.41 -5.58 12.00
C ILE A 20 -6.88 -5.62 12.19
N PHE A 21 -6.13 -6.31 11.33
CA PHE A 21 -4.69 -6.51 11.46
C PHE A 21 -3.88 -5.75 10.41
N GLN A 22 -4.43 -5.57 9.20
CA GLN A 22 -3.62 -5.15 8.05
C GLN A 22 -4.44 -4.56 6.90
N VAL A 23 -3.78 -3.76 6.07
CA VAL A 23 -4.30 -3.33 4.77
C VAL A 23 -4.18 -4.48 3.78
N VAL A 24 -5.29 -4.86 3.17
CA VAL A 24 -5.37 -5.99 2.23
C VAL A 24 -5.27 -5.52 0.79
N LYS A 25 -5.84 -4.35 0.48
CA LYS A 25 -5.88 -3.84 -0.90
C LYS A 25 -5.87 -2.32 -0.91
N VAL A 26 -5.21 -1.76 -1.91
CA VAL A 26 -5.27 -0.33 -2.22
C VAL A 26 -5.83 -0.17 -3.63
N LEU A 27 -6.78 0.73 -3.80
CA LEU A 27 -7.48 0.99 -5.05
C LEU A 27 -7.49 2.49 -5.32
N MET A 28 -7.20 2.85 -6.57
CA MET A 28 -7.43 4.19 -7.10
C MET A 28 -8.50 4.08 -8.19
N PRO A 29 -9.79 4.12 -7.82
CA PRO A 29 -10.88 3.94 -8.77
C PRO A 29 -10.86 5.04 -9.84
N THR A 30 -10.89 4.63 -11.11
CA THR A 30 -10.95 5.54 -12.26
C THR A 30 -12.39 5.91 -12.64
N SER A 31 -13.38 5.23 -12.03
CA SER A 31 -14.81 5.47 -12.16
C SER A 31 -15.48 5.41 -10.79
N LYS A 32 -16.74 5.83 -10.68
CA LYS A 32 -17.52 5.73 -9.44
C LYS A 32 -18.00 4.30 -9.20
N GLU A 33 -17.07 3.36 -9.03
CA GLU A 33 -17.41 2.04 -8.52
C GLU A 33 -17.71 2.12 -7.02
N THR A 34 -18.92 1.72 -6.65
CA THR A 34 -19.34 1.66 -5.25
C THR A 34 -18.77 0.41 -4.60
N ILE A 35 -17.75 0.58 -3.75
CA ILE A 35 -17.28 -0.51 -2.89
C ILE A 35 -18.23 -0.64 -1.69
N LEU A 36 -18.97 -1.74 -1.67
CA LEU A 36 -19.92 -2.14 -0.63
C LEU A 36 -19.20 -2.77 0.57
N LEU A 37 -18.39 -1.98 1.27
CA LEU A 37 -17.77 -2.32 2.55
C LEU A 37 -18.08 -1.20 3.56
N PRO A 38 -18.16 -1.51 4.86
CA PRO A 38 -18.32 -0.50 5.90
C PRO A 38 -17.13 0.46 5.88
N GLU A 39 -17.39 1.74 6.10
CA GLU A 39 -16.34 2.76 6.23
C GLU A 39 -15.79 2.71 7.66
N GLU A 40 -14.52 2.37 7.82
CA GLU A 40 -13.82 2.37 9.10
C GLU A 40 -12.44 3.02 8.92
N PRO A 41 -12.08 4.02 9.75
CA PRO A 41 -10.77 4.65 9.65
C PRO A 41 -9.68 3.77 10.26
N ILE A 42 -8.48 3.85 9.69
CA ILE A 42 -7.25 3.42 10.34
C ILE A 42 -6.46 4.69 10.67
N ASP A 43 -6.67 5.27 11.87
CA ASP A 43 -6.10 6.57 12.26
C ASP A 43 -4.60 6.68 11.96
N ARG A 44 -3.85 5.62 12.28
CA ARG A 44 -2.41 5.57 12.02
C ARG A 44 -2.08 5.67 10.52
N LEU A 45 -2.83 4.97 9.68
CA LEU A 45 -2.64 5.03 8.23
C LEU A 45 -3.02 6.41 7.71
N TYR A 46 -4.09 7.01 8.24
CA TYR A 46 -4.55 8.34 7.85
C TYR A 46 -3.47 9.40 8.11
N ASP A 47 -2.83 9.38 9.28
CA ASP A 47 -1.72 10.27 9.62
C ASP A 47 -0.49 10.06 8.71
N GLU A 48 -0.16 8.79 8.44
CA GLU A 48 0.97 8.42 7.58
C GLU A 48 0.73 8.86 6.12
N LEU A 49 -0.48 8.66 5.59
CA LEU A 49 -0.87 9.13 4.25
C LEU A 49 -0.88 10.65 4.18
N THR A 50 -1.37 11.33 5.21
CA THR A 50 -1.34 12.80 5.27
C THR A 50 0.10 13.31 5.19
N THR A 51 1.02 12.68 5.92
CA THR A 51 2.45 13.01 5.87
C THR A 51 3.04 12.73 4.49
N TYR A 52 2.72 11.58 3.90
CA TYR A 52 3.16 11.18 2.56
C TYR A 52 2.75 12.21 1.49
N PHE A 53 1.47 12.58 1.45
CA PHE A 53 0.94 13.50 0.44
C PHE A 53 1.34 14.96 0.66
N GLN A 54 1.86 15.31 1.85
CA GLN A 54 2.54 16.60 2.10
C GLN A 54 3.99 16.62 1.57
N GLY A 55 4.49 15.52 0.98
CA GLY A 55 5.84 15.43 0.45
C GLY A 55 6.91 15.29 1.53
N LYS A 56 6.53 14.86 2.74
CA LYS A 56 7.47 14.66 3.86
C LYS A 56 7.96 13.20 3.91
N PRO A 57 9.17 12.96 4.44
CA PRO A 57 9.64 11.60 4.72
C PRO A 57 8.67 10.87 5.63
N VAL A 58 8.30 9.64 5.24
CA VAL A 58 7.37 8.78 5.99
C VAL A 58 7.86 7.35 5.98
N LYS A 59 7.62 6.64 7.09
CA LYS A 59 7.71 5.19 7.19
C LYS A 59 6.33 4.66 7.50
N PHE A 60 5.76 3.86 6.60
CA PHE A 60 4.50 3.19 6.85
C PHE A 60 4.69 2.09 7.89
N THR A 61 3.86 2.10 8.94
CA THR A 61 3.95 1.13 10.04
C THR A 61 2.76 0.18 10.09
N VAL A 62 1.67 0.53 9.40
CA VAL A 62 0.50 -0.32 9.29
C VAL A 62 0.86 -1.58 8.46
N PRO A 63 0.59 -2.79 8.99
CA PRO A 63 0.89 -4.02 8.26
C PRO A 63 0.12 -4.12 6.94
N ILE A 64 0.73 -4.76 5.94
CA ILE A 64 0.08 -5.06 4.66
C ILE A 64 -0.03 -6.56 4.47
N ALA A 65 -1.18 -7.02 4.00
CA ALA A 65 -1.37 -8.41 3.59
C ALA A 65 -0.66 -8.60 2.24
N ILE A 66 0.53 -9.20 2.25
CA ILE A 66 1.13 -9.69 1.01
C ILE A 66 0.40 -10.99 0.66
N PRO A 67 -0.29 -11.08 -0.49
CA PRO A 67 -1.05 -12.27 -0.83
C PRO A 67 -0.13 -13.50 -0.82
N LYS A 68 -0.72 -14.68 -0.59
CA LYS A 68 -0.06 -15.97 -0.84
C LYS A 68 0.06 -16.20 -2.35
N SER A 69 0.77 -15.31 -3.03
CA SER A 69 1.09 -15.37 -4.45
C SER A 69 2.17 -16.44 -4.68
N PRO A 70 2.47 -16.80 -5.95
CA PRO A 70 3.65 -17.61 -6.25
C PRO A 70 4.90 -17.04 -5.55
N ASN A 71 5.82 -17.91 -5.14
CA ASN A 71 7.02 -17.56 -4.36
C ASN A 71 7.75 -16.30 -4.90
N PHE A 72 7.74 -16.11 -6.23
CA PHE A 72 8.32 -14.95 -6.89
C PHE A 72 7.65 -13.61 -6.49
N THR A 73 6.34 -13.48 -6.65
CA THR A 73 5.62 -12.22 -6.36
C THR A 73 5.75 -11.83 -4.90
N HIS A 74 5.63 -12.79 -3.98
CA HIS A 74 5.81 -12.54 -2.55
C HIS A 74 7.22 -12.01 -2.25
N LYS A 75 8.25 -12.65 -2.84
CA LYS A 75 9.66 -12.23 -2.67
C LYS A 75 9.89 -10.82 -3.19
N VAL A 76 9.38 -10.50 -4.38
CA VAL A 76 9.51 -9.16 -4.98
C VAL A 76 8.81 -8.10 -4.13
N LEU A 77 7.56 -8.34 -3.72
CA LEU A 77 6.81 -7.38 -2.90
C LEU A 77 7.49 -7.11 -1.55
N LYS A 78 8.06 -8.15 -0.92
CA LYS A 78 8.85 -8.00 0.31
C LYS A 78 10.12 -7.17 0.11
N ILE A 79 10.81 -7.30 -1.03
CA ILE A 79 12.00 -6.49 -1.32
C ILE A 79 11.59 -5.03 -1.55
N VAL A 80 10.54 -4.79 -2.32
CA VAL A 80 10.07 -3.43 -2.64
C VAL A 80 9.55 -2.70 -1.41
N SER A 81 8.94 -3.39 -0.44
CA SER A 81 8.49 -2.76 0.81
C SER A 81 9.62 -2.24 1.71
N GLU A 82 10.87 -2.67 1.48
CA GLU A 82 12.05 -2.23 2.24
C GLU A 82 12.73 -1.00 1.60
N ILE A 83 12.28 -0.57 0.42
CA ILE A 83 12.81 0.65 -0.23
C ILE A 83 12.37 1.87 0.59
N LYS A 84 13.33 2.67 1.03
CA LYS A 84 13.07 3.84 1.85
C LYS A 84 12.47 4.98 1.03
N TRP A 85 11.75 5.86 1.72
CA TRP A 85 11.21 7.08 1.11
C TRP A 85 12.32 7.89 0.42
N GLY A 86 12.06 8.33 -0.80
CA GLY A 86 13.00 9.11 -1.61
C GLY A 86 14.09 8.29 -2.32
N GLU A 87 14.19 6.98 -2.06
CA GLU A 87 15.12 6.09 -2.76
C GLU A 87 14.45 5.43 -3.98
N VAL A 88 15.27 5.06 -4.97
CA VAL A 88 14.84 4.35 -6.18
C VAL A 88 15.67 3.10 -6.40
N LYS A 89 15.05 2.08 -6.98
CA LYS A 89 15.69 0.85 -7.45
C LYS A 89 15.14 0.51 -8.82
N SER A 90 16.00 0.06 -9.73
CA SER A 90 15.55 -0.44 -11.04
C SER A 90 14.96 -1.84 -10.90
N TYR A 91 14.17 -2.26 -11.89
CA TYR A 91 13.68 -3.64 -11.96
C TYR A 91 14.84 -4.66 -11.93
N GLY A 92 15.97 -4.36 -12.60
CA GLY A 92 17.16 -5.20 -12.58
C GLY A 92 17.83 -5.29 -11.20
N ASP A 93 17.81 -4.21 -10.42
CA ASP A 93 18.30 -4.25 -9.03
C ASP A 93 17.44 -5.17 -8.17
N ILE A 94 16.11 -5.08 -8.31
CA ILE A 94 15.18 -5.96 -7.60
C ILE A 94 15.38 -7.43 -8.02
N ALA A 95 15.57 -7.69 -9.32
CA ALA A 95 15.82 -9.03 -9.85
C ALA A 95 17.11 -9.65 -9.28
N LYS A 96 18.20 -8.86 -9.23
CA LYS A 96 19.46 -9.25 -8.59
C LYS A 96 19.29 -9.54 -7.09
N ILE A 97 18.62 -8.67 -6.34
CA ILE A 97 18.34 -8.88 -4.91
C ILE A 97 17.47 -10.13 -4.70
N ALA A 98 16.55 -10.40 -5.63
CA ALA A 98 15.73 -11.60 -5.64
C ALA A 98 16.49 -12.87 -6.05
N GLY A 99 17.78 -12.78 -6.44
CA GLY A 99 18.56 -13.92 -6.91
C GLY A 99 18.10 -14.46 -8.27
N LEU A 100 17.47 -13.62 -9.08
CA LEU A 100 16.90 -13.93 -10.39
C LEU A 100 17.32 -12.83 -11.39
N PRO A 101 18.63 -12.72 -11.71
CA PRO A 101 19.18 -11.63 -12.52
C PRO A 101 18.73 -11.62 -13.97
#